data_AF-A0A7S8EAR7-F1
#
_entry.id   AF-A0A7S8EAR7-F1
#
_cell.length_a   1.000
_cell.length_b   1.000
_cell.length_c   1.000
_cell.angle_alpha   90.00
_cell.angle_beta   90.00
_cell.angle_gamma   90.00
#
_symmetry.space_group_name_H-M   'P 1'
#
loop_
_entity.id
_entity.type
_entity.pdbx_description
1 polymer ?
#
loop_
_entity_poly.entity_id
_entity_poly.type
_entity_poly.pdbx_seq_one_letter_code
_entity_poly.pdbx_strand_id
1 'polypeptide(L)'
;MMRVRLGFVLYTTIVIAFGMLTLVGLLVGDGSAFGEFGPLLAPLNALARLFIQLVVIVIAFTLMIGIFNLLSVNAVRVVRGATMGARVNSLVLVVSFFLGLVVYLESPEQNFLLEDVQVQIESALAALICFALVYGAFRLLRTGITWGRLVFLAGMLIILIGAVPLQQLEPFQQVTDWLMAIPLSAGARGILLGIALATLVTGVRVMIGQDRTYGDTTADVPQS
;
A
#
# COMPACT_ATOMS: atom_id res chain seq x y z
N MET A 1 10.82 34.61 3.53
CA MET A 1 11.97 33.99 2.83
C MET A 1 12.20 32.60 3.40
N MET A 2 11.95 31.56 2.60
CA MET A 2 12.04 30.15 3.00
C MET A 2 13.54 29.76 3.07
N ARG A 3 14.10 29.62 4.28
CA ARG A 3 15.43 29.03 4.45
C ARG A 3 15.30 27.53 4.26
N VAL A 4 15.35 27.08 3.01
CA VAL A 4 15.45 25.67 2.68
C VAL A 4 16.74 25.15 3.31
N ARG A 5 16.62 24.29 4.32
CA ARG A 5 17.78 23.64 4.96
C ARG A 5 18.44 22.78 3.89
N LEU A 6 19.65 23.13 3.44
CA LEU A 6 20.34 22.46 2.33
C LEU A 6 20.39 20.93 2.47
N GLY A 7 20.51 20.43 3.71
CA GLY A 7 20.47 18.98 4.01
C GLY A 7 19.17 18.30 3.56
N PHE A 8 18.03 18.98 3.61
CA PHE A 8 16.75 18.44 3.20
C PHE A 8 16.67 18.14 1.70
N VAL A 9 17.18 19.06 0.87
CA VAL A 9 17.19 18.90 -0.59
C VAL A 9 18.05 17.72 -1.01
N LEU A 10 19.16 17.47 -0.29
CA LEU A 10 20.03 16.33 -0.56
C LEU A 10 19.32 15.01 -0.31
N TYR A 11 18.62 14.85 0.82
CA TYR A 11 17.90 13.60 1.11
C TYR A 11 16.80 13.30 0.10
N THR A 12 15.98 14.30 -0.24
CA THR A 12 14.90 14.11 -1.22
C THR A 12 15.45 13.79 -2.60
N THR A 13 16.55 14.43 -3.00
CA THR A 13 17.20 14.17 -4.29
C THR A 13 17.77 12.75 -4.34
N ILE A 14 18.39 12.29 -3.26
CA ILE A 14 18.91 10.92 -3.14
C ILE A 14 17.76 9.92 -3.27
N VAL A 15 16.68 10.07 -2.50
CA VAL A 15 15.54 9.13 -2.53
C VAL A 15 14.91 9.06 -3.92
N ILE A 16 14.69 10.21 -4.57
CA ILE A 16 14.12 10.26 -5.92
C ILE A 16 15.08 9.61 -6.94
N ALA A 17 16.38 9.89 -6.84
CA ALA A 17 17.38 9.29 -7.72
C ALA A 17 17.44 7.76 -7.57
N PHE A 18 17.41 7.26 -6.34
CA PHE A 18 17.35 5.81 -6.08
C PHE A 18 16.08 5.21 -6.66
N GLY A 19 14.91 5.80 -6.39
CA GLY A 19 13.62 5.33 -6.92
C GLY A 19 13.60 5.29 -8.44
N MET A 20 14.04 6.38 -9.09
CA MET A 20 14.15 6.48 -10.55
C MET A 20 15.11 5.44 -11.12
N LEU A 21 16.26 5.22 -10.47
CA LEU A 21 17.24 4.23 -10.90
C LEU A 21 16.68 2.80 -10.82
N THR A 22 15.95 2.44 -9.75
CA THR A 22 15.25 1.15 -9.67
C THR A 22 14.23 0.97 -10.78
N LEU A 23 13.42 2.01 -11.06
CA LEU A 23 12.36 1.94 -12.06
C LEU A 23 12.96 1.79 -13.47
N VAL A 24 13.98 2.59 -13.79
CA VAL A 24 14.70 2.49 -15.06
C VAL A 24 15.38 1.13 -15.20
N GLY A 25 16.03 0.62 -14.15
CA GLY A 25 16.66 -0.69 -14.18
C GLY A 25 15.66 -1.84 -14.40
N LEU A 26 14.49 -1.78 -13.78
CA LEU A 26 13.40 -2.74 -14.03
C LEU A 26 12.83 -2.63 -15.45
N LEU A 27 12.69 -1.41 -15.99
CA LEU A 27 12.19 -1.18 -17.33
C LEU A 27 13.16 -1.70 -18.41
N VAL A 28 14.46 -1.53 -18.16
CA VAL A 28 15.51 -2.06 -19.03
C VAL A 28 15.51 -3.59 -19.03
N GLY A 29 15.22 -4.21 -17.88
CA GLY A 29 15.20 -5.66 -17.73
C GLY A 29 16.53 -6.26 -18.19
N ASP A 30 16.47 -7.32 -18.99
CA ASP A 30 17.68 -8.01 -19.44
C ASP A 30 18.33 -7.32 -20.66
N GLY A 31 17.87 -6.11 -21.02
CA GLY A 31 18.38 -5.31 -22.13
C GLY A 31 17.93 -5.78 -23.52
N SER A 32 17.24 -6.92 -23.61
CA SER A 32 16.78 -7.52 -24.88
C SER A 32 15.88 -6.61 -25.71
N ALA A 33 15.12 -5.72 -25.06
CA ALA A 33 14.27 -4.73 -25.71
C ALA A 33 15.05 -3.59 -26.42
N PHE A 34 16.35 -3.46 -26.16
CA PHE A 34 17.19 -2.35 -26.63
C PHE A 34 18.23 -2.76 -27.68
N GLY A 35 18.11 -3.98 -28.24
CA GLY A 35 18.98 -4.45 -29.32
C GLY A 35 20.46 -4.39 -28.97
N GLU A 36 21.27 -3.75 -29.81
CA GLU A 36 22.72 -3.62 -29.64
C GLU A 36 23.13 -2.84 -28.38
N PHE A 37 22.27 -1.97 -27.87
CA PHE A 37 22.51 -1.23 -26.61
C PHE A 37 22.15 -2.05 -25.36
N GLY A 38 21.47 -3.18 -25.51
CA GLY A 38 21.02 -4.04 -24.42
C GLY A 38 22.12 -4.46 -23.44
N PRO A 39 23.26 -5.00 -23.92
CA PRO A 39 24.37 -5.42 -23.05
C PRO A 39 24.96 -4.27 -22.22
N LEU A 40 24.94 -3.03 -22.72
CA LEU A 40 25.42 -1.86 -22.00
C LEU A 40 24.48 -1.45 -20.86
N LEU A 41 23.18 -1.69 -21.04
CA LEU A 41 22.13 -1.31 -20.09
C LEU A 41 21.81 -2.42 -19.07
N ALA A 42 22.11 -3.68 -19.37
CA ALA A 42 21.87 -4.84 -18.50
C ALA A 42 22.34 -4.67 -17.04
N PRO A 43 23.47 -4.00 -16.72
CA PRO A 43 23.90 -3.76 -15.33
C PRO A 43 22.88 -2.95 -14.49
N LEU A 44 22.04 -2.11 -15.11
CA LEU A 44 21.02 -1.32 -14.41
C LEU A 44 19.96 -2.21 -13.75
N ASN A 45 19.57 -3.31 -14.40
CA ASN A 45 18.63 -4.28 -13.85
C ASN A 45 19.23 -5.02 -12.65
N ALA A 46 20.52 -5.38 -12.69
CA ALA A 46 21.19 -5.99 -11.55
C ALA A 46 21.19 -5.04 -10.32
N LEU A 47 21.46 -3.75 -10.53
CA LEU A 47 21.34 -2.71 -9.49
C LEU A 47 19.91 -2.59 -8.95
N ALA A 48 18.91 -2.56 -9.83
CA ALA A 48 17.51 -2.50 -9.42
C ALA A 48 17.09 -3.72 -8.58
N ARG A 49 17.50 -4.93 -8.99
CA ARG A 49 17.23 -6.16 -8.23
C ARG A 49 17.91 -6.15 -6.86
N LEU A 50 19.15 -5.64 -6.76
CA LEU A 50 19.84 -5.46 -5.49
C LEU A 50 19.05 -4.52 -4.57
N PHE A 51 18.58 -3.38 -5.07
CA PHE A 51 17.79 -2.45 -4.26
C PHE A 51 16.46 -3.05 -3.83
N ILE A 52 15.76 -3.77 -4.70
CA ILE A 52 14.54 -4.50 -4.34
C ILE A 52 14.84 -5.52 -3.24
N GLN A 53 15.95 -6.26 -3.34
CA GLN A 53 16.36 -7.21 -2.31
C GLN A 53 16.60 -6.52 -0.96
N LEU A 54 17.27 -5.36 -0.95
CA LEU A 54 17.44 -4.56 0.26
C LEU A 54 16.10 -4.09 0.85
N VAL A 55 15.18 -3.63 0.00
CA VAL A 55 13.83 -3.24 0.41
C VAL A 55 13.09 -4.43 1.02
N VAL A 56 13.15 -5.61 0.42
CA VAL A 56 12.53 -6.84 0.95
C VAL A 56 13.11 -7.20 2.31
N ILE A 57 14.42 -7.08 2.49
CA ILE A 57 15.07 -7.31 3.80
C ILE A 57 14.55 -6.30 4.84
N VAL A 58 14.46 -5.02 4.49
CA VAL A 58 13.93 -3.97 5.38
C VAL A 58 12.46 -4.24 5.73
N ILE A 59 11.64 -4.66 4.76
CA ILE A 59 10.25 -5.04 5.00
C ILE A 59 10.17 -6.21 5.97
N ALA A 60 10.99 -7.25 5.79
CA ALA A 60 11.02 -8.41 6.69
C ALA A 60 11.33 -8.00 8.14
N PHE A 61 12.35 -7.17 8.36
CA PHE A 61 12.66 -6.65 9.70
C PHE A 61 11.56 -5.75 10.25
N THR A 62 10.97 -4.90 9.40
CA THR A 62 9.88 -3.99 9.81
C THR A 62 8.65 -4.78 10.26
N LEU A 63 8.28 -5.82 9.51
CA LEU A 63 7.19 -6.73 9.88
C LEU A 63 7.51 -7.44 11.19
N MET A 64 8.73 -7.95 11.35
CA MET A 64 9.16 -8.59 12.59
C MET A 64 9.02 -7.64 13.79
N ILE A 65 9.53 -6.42 13.69
CA ILE A 65 9.41 -5.39 14.74
C ILE A 65 7.93 -5.07 15.01
N GLY A 66 7.12 -4.94 13.97
CA GLY A 66 5.68 -4.66 14.07
C GLY A 66 4.93 -5.76 14.81
N ILE A 67 5.19 -7.03 14.47
CA ILE A 67 4.62 -8.20 15.14
C ILE A 67 5.04 -8.24 16.60
N PHE A 68 6.35 -8.08 16.89
CA PHE A 68 6.84 -8.05 18.26
C PHE A 68 6.21 -6.93 19.09
N ASN A 69 6.08 -5.73 18.52
CA ASN A 69 5.44 -4.60 19.18
C ASN A 69 3.96 -4.90 19.47
N LEU A 70 3.22 -5.41 18.48
CA LEU A 70 1.80 -5.74 18.64
C LEU A 70 1.61 -6.80 19.73
N LEU A 71 2.41 -7.86 19.71
CA LEU A 71 2.35 -8.93 20.72
C LEU A 71 2.74 -8.42 22.10
N SER A 72 3.81 -7.63 22.21
CA SER A 72 4.28 -7.08 23.49
C SER A 72 3.20 -6.17 24.13
N VAL A 73 2.64 -5.24 23.35
CA VAL A 73 1.60 -4.33 23.83
C VAL A 73 0.35 -5.10 24.26
N ASN A 74 -0.07 -6.10 23.49
CA ASN A 74 -1.25 -6.88 23.84
C ASN A 74 -0.98 -7.82 25.02
N ALA A 75 0.19 -8.45 25.13
CA ALA A 75 0.57 -9.27 26.27
C ALA A 75 0.58 -8.45 27.58
N VAL A 76 1.13 -7.23 27.55
CA VAL A 76 1.06 -6.31 28.69
C VAL A 76 -0.40 -5.93 28.99
N ARG A 77 -1.23 -5.69 27.97
CA ARG A 77 -2.64 -5.34 28.14
C ARG A 77 -3.50 -6.49 28.67
N VAL A 78 -3.14 -7.75 28.42
CA VAL A 78 -3.77 -8.92 29.04
C VAL A 78 -3.62 -8.88 30.56
N VAL A 79 -2.41 -8.56 31.04
CA VAL A 79 -2.10 -8.57 32.48
C VAL A 79 -2.52 -7.28 33.17
N ARG A 80 -2.24 -6.13 32.55
CA ARG A 80 -2.38 -4.79 33.15
C ARG A 80 -3.52 -3.95 32.56
N GLY A 81 -4.39 -4.53 31.74
CA GLY A 81 -5.48 -3.80 31.09
C GLY A 81 -6.43 -3.14 32.11
N ALA A 82 -6.84 -1.90 31.87
CA ALA A 82 -7.70 -1.16 32.80
C ALA A 82 -9.13 -1.71 32.86
N THR A 83 -9.62 -2.31 31.78
CA THR A 83 -10.98 -2.86 31.68
C THR A 83 -10.95 -4.35 31.35
N MET A 84 -11.97 -5.09 31.80
CA MET A 84 -12.08 -6.53 31.51
C MET A 84 -12.18 -6.78 30.00
N GLY A 85 -12.94 -5.96 29.26
CA GLY A 85 -13.05 -6.06 27.80
C GLY A 85 -11.72 -5.88 27.07
N ALA A 86 -10.88 -4.94 27.53
CA ALA A 86 -9.56 -4.75 26.93
C ALA A 86 -8.62 -5.94 27.16
N ARG A 87 -8.69 -6.58 28.34
CA ARG A 87 -7.90 -7.79 28.65
C ARG A 87 -8.33 -8.96 27.79
N VAL A 88 -9.64 -9.19 27.67
CA VAL A 88 -10.19 -10.30 26.87
C VAL A 88 -9.84 -10.12 25.40
N ASN A 89 -10.03 -8.93 24.83
CA ASN A 89 -9.69 -8.67 23.43
C ASN A 89 -8.21 -8.90 23.14
N SER A 90 -7.32 -8.39 24.01
CA SER A 90 -5.88 -8.63 23.85
C SER A 90 -5.49 -10.10 24.05
N LEU A 91 -6.19 -10.83 24.92
CA LEU A 91 -5.94 -12.26 25.12
C LEU A 91 -6.35 -13.05 23.89
N VAL A 92 -7.52 -12.76 23.33
CA VAL A 92 -7.98 -13.35 22.06
C VAL A 92 -6.96 -13.08 20.96
N LEU A 93 -6.48 -11.85 20.81
CA LEU A 93 -5.48 -11.51 19.80
C LEU A 93 -4.18 -12.33 19.95
N VAL A 94 -3.63 -12.41 21.16
CA VAL A 94 -2.39 -13.16 21.43
C VAL A 94 -2.60 -14.65 21.18
N VAL A 95 -3.69 -15.23 21.69
CA VAL A 95 -4.01 -16.66 21.50
C VAL A 95 -4.23 -16.97 20.02
N SER A 96 -4.98 -16.15 19.29
CA SER A 96 -5.21 -16.32 17.85
C SER A 96 -3.92 -16.26 17.03
N PHE A 97 -2.97 -15.39 17.40
CA PHE A 97 -1.67 -15.35 16.74
C PHE A 97 -0.91 -16.67 16.89
N PHE A 98 -0.82 -17.22 18.11
CA PHE A 98 -0.13 -18.50 18.32
C PHE A 98 -0.86 -19.69 17.71
N LEU A 99 -2.20 -19.71 17.75
CA LEU A 99 -2.99 -20.72 17.06
C LEU A 99 -2.73 -20.68 15.54
N GLY A 100 -2.75 -19.49 14.93
CA GLY A 100 -2.41 -19.32 13.52
C GLY A 100 -0.99 -19.80 13.22
N LEU A 101 -0.02 -19.47 14.07
CA LEU A 101 1.36 -19.94 13.92
C LEU A 101 1.48 -21.47 14.00
N VAL A 102 0.78 -22.12 14.93
CA VAL A 102 0.78 -23.59 15.03
C VAL A 102 0.18 -24.22 13.78
N VAL A 103 -0.97 -23.72 13.31
CA VAL A 103 -1.60 -24.19 12.06
C VAL A 103 -0.67 -24.05 10.87
N TYR A 104 0.04 -22.92 10.76
CA TYR A 104 1.03 -22.69 9.70
C TYR A 104 2.17 -23.71 9.73
N LEU A 105 2.74 -23.98 10.90
CA LEU A 105 3.88 -24.88 11.06
C LEU A 105 3.52 -26.35 10.81
N GLU A 106 2.29 -26.74 11.16
CA GLU A 106 1.78 -28.11 10.94
C GLU A 106 1.41 -28.38 9.47
N SER A 107 1.08 -27.36 8.68
CA SER A 107 0.71 -27.53 7.28
C SER A 107 1.25 -26.41 6.39
N PRO A 108 2.58 -26.34 6.17
CA PRO A 108 3.21 -25.25 5.41
C PRO A 108 2.76 -25.19 3.95
N GLU A 109 2.37 -26.33 3.38
CA GLU A 109 1.86 -26.49 2.01
C GLU A 109 0.44 -25.92 1.86
N GLN A 110 -0.33 -25.88 2.96
CA GLN A 110 -1.63 -25.22 2.97
C GLN A 110 -1.40 -23.73 3.15
N ASN A 111 -1.34 -23.01 2.03
CA ASN A 111 -1.33 -21.54 1.99
C ASN A 111 -2.59 -20.89 2.60
N PHE A 112 -3.38 -21.58 3.43
CA PHE A 112 -4.62 -21.10 4.04
C PHE A 112 -4.48 -19.70 4.67
N LEU A 113 -3.40 -19.44 5.41
CA LEU A 113 -3.20 -18.14 6.05
C LEU A 113 -2.76 -17.02 5.08
N LEU A 114 -2.21 -17.39 3.93
CA LEU A 114 -1.75 -16.43 2.93
C LEU A 114 -2.83 -16.25 1.87
N GLU A 115 -3.24 -17.31 1.20
CA GLU A 115 -4.24 -17.29 0.12
C GLU A 115 -5.62 -16.85 0.62
N ASP A 116 -6.19 -17.55 1.61
CA ASP A 116 -7.56 -17.27 2.02
C ASP A 116 -7.63 -15.88 2.67
N VAL A 117 -6.81 -15.63 3.69
CA VAL A 117 -6.84 -14.34 4.39
C VAL A 117 -6.57 -13.17 3.44
N GLN A 118 -5.62 -13.31 2.50
CA GLN A 118 -5.37 -12.30 1.49
C GLN A 118 -6.59 -12.10 0.60
N VAL A 119 -7.19 -13.16 0.07
CA VAL A 119 -8.40 -13.08 -0.77
C VAL A 119 -9.55 -12.43 -0.01
N GLN A 120 -9.74 -12.72 1.28
CA GLN A 120 -10.77 -12.08 2.09
C GLN A 120 -10.49 -10.60 2.34
N ILE A 121 -9.23 -10.21 2.59
CA ILE A 121 -8.85 -8.80 2.73
C ILE A 121 -9.04 -8.07 1.40
N GLU A 122 -8.61 -8.66 0.29
CA GLU A 122 -8.79 -8.12 -1.06
C GLU A 122 -10.27 -7.92 -1.38
N SER A 123 -11.12 -8.89 -1.06
CA SER A 123 -12.56 -8.79 -1.23
C SER A 123 -13.18 -7.68 -0.36
N ALA A 124 -12.78 -7.57 0.90
CA ALA A 124 -13.24 -6.51 1.79
C ALA A 124 -12.83 -5.11 1.31
N LEU A 125 -11.59 -4.96 0.83
CA LEU A 125 -11.09 -3.72 0.25
C LEU A 125 -11.81 -3.38 -1.06
N ALA A 126 -12.03 -4.37 -1.92
CA ALA A 126 -12.81 -4.20 -3.15
C ALA A 126 -14.25 -3.75 -2.84
N ALA A 127 -14.89 -4.35 -1.84
CA ALA A 127 -16.22 -3.96 -1.36
C ALA A 127 -16.22 -2.51 -0.84
N LEU A 128 -15.20 -2.11 -0.07
CA LEU A 128 -15.07 -0.75 0.44
C LEU A 128 -14.84 0.27 -0.68
N ILE A 129 -14.04 -0.07 -1.70
CA ILE A 129 -13.85 0.75 -2.91
C ILE A 129 -15.18 0.88 -3.66
N CYS A 130 -15.91 -0.22 -3.86
CA CYS A 130 -17.21 -0.22 -4.52
C CYS A 130 -18.20 0.69 -3.79
N PHE A 131 -18.29 0.55 -2.46
CA PHE A 131 -19.14 1.42 -1.63
C PHE A 131 -18.73 2.89 -1.72
N ALA A 132 -17.44 3.19 -1.67
CA ALA A 132 -16.92 4.55 -1.81
C ALA A 132 -17.23 5.15 -3.20
N LEU A 133 -17.14 4.35 -4.26
CA LEU A 133 -17.52 4.75 -5.63
C LEU A 133 -19.01 5.07 -5.74
N VAL A 134 -19.87 4.18 -5.22
CA VAL A 134 -21.33 4.39 -5.20
C VAL A 134 -21.70 5.63 -4.40
N TYR A 135 -21.12 5.80 -3.21
CA TYR A 135 -21.32 6.98 -2.38
C TYR A 135 -20.84 8.27 -3.07
N GLY A 136 -19.68 8.20 -3.73
CA GLY A 136 -19.14 9.30 -4.53
C GLY A 136 -20.09 9.70 -5.66
N ALA A 137 -20.61 8.72 -6.41
CA ALA A 137 -21.59 8.95 -7.47
C ALA A 137 -22.89 9.56 -6.95
N PHE A 138 -23.44 9.02 -5.85
CA PHE A 138 -24.62 9.59 -5.21
C PHE A 138 -24.41 11.05 -4.78
N ARG A 139 -23.25 11.34 -4.16
CA ARG A 139 -22.88 12.71 -3.79
C ARG A 139 -22.80 13.63 -5.01
N LEU A 140 -22.25 13.17 -6.12
CA LEU A 140 -22.06 13.95 -7.33
C LEU A 140 -23.37 14.25 -8.07
N LEU A 141 -24.29 13.29 -8.11
CA LEU A 141 -25.62 13.44 -8.72
C LEU A 141 -26.46 14.48 -7.99
N ARG A 142 -26.25 14.69 -6.69
CA ARG A 142 -26.99 15.66 -5.88
C ARG A 142 -26.56 17.11 -6.05
N THR A 143 -25.34 17.39 -6.51
CA THR A 143 -24.79 18.76 -6.54
C THR A 143 -24.81 19.41 -7.93
N GLY A 144 -25.54 18.86 -8.92
CA GLY A 144 -25.59 19.34 -10.31
C GLY A 144 -24.61 18.62 -11.27
N ILE A 145 -24.56 19.00 -12.55
CA ILE A 145 -23.70 18.36 -13.55
C ILE A 145 -22.56 19.31 -13.94
N THR A 146 -21.31 18.84 -13.80
CA THR A 146 -20.11 19.55 -14.30
C THR A 146 -19.28 18.55 -15.09
N TRP A 147 -18.47 19.03 -16.04
CA TRP A 147 -17.63 18.19 -16.89
C TRP A 147 -16.81 17.15 -16.11
N GLY A 148 -16.11 17.55 -15.05
CA GLY A 148 -15.33 16.60 -14.22
C GLY A 148 -16.18 15.52 -13.54
N ARG A 149 -17.46 15.78 -13.30
CA ARG A 149 -18.40 14.83 -12.68
C ARG A 149 -18.94 13.83 -13.69
N LEU A 150 -19.16 14.28 -14.93
CA LEU A 150 -19.49 13.39 -16.05
C LEU A 150 -18.35 12.41 -16.32
N VAL A 151 -17.10 12.88 -16.33
CA VAL A 151 -15.92 12.03 -16.52
C VAL A 151 -15.79 11.01 -15.38
N PHE A 152 -15.99 11.43 -14.12
CA PHE A 152 -16.00 10.52 -12.98
C PHE A 152 -17.11 9.46 -13.09
N LEU A 153 -18.34 9.88 -13.44
CA LEU A 153 -19.47 8.97 -13.56
C LEU A 153 -19.26 7.95 -14.68
N ALA A 154 -18.70 8.38 -15.81
CA ALA A 154 -18.32 7.47 -16.91
C ALA A 154 -17.23 6.48 -16.48
N GLY A 155 -16.18 6.94 -15.79
CA GLY A 155 -15.13 6.07 -15.25
C GLY A 155 -15.65 5.07 -14.22
N MET A 156 -16.56 5.49 -13.34
CA MET A 156 -17.22 4.59 -12.38
C MET A 156 -18.04 3.52 -13.10
N LEU A 157 -18.84 3.90 -14.11
CA LEU A 157 -19.66 2.95 -14.87
C LEU A 157 -18.79 1.91 -15.57
N ILE A 158 -17.67 2.36 -16.17
CA ILE A 158 -16.65 1.51 -16.76
C ILE A 158 -16.12 0.49 -15.75
N ILE A 159 -15.66 0.94 -14.58
CA ILE A 159 -15.11 0.04 -13.55
C ILE A 159 -16.17 -0.96 -13.07
N LEU A 160 -17.40 -0.51 -12.88
CA LEU A 160 -18.48 -1.36 -12.39
C LEU A 160 -18.90 -2.42 -13.42
N ILE A 161 -18.90 -2.08 -14.71
CA ILE A 161 -19.12 -3.04 -15.80
C ILE A 161 -17.98 -4.05 -15.87
N GLY A 162 -16.73 -3.60 -15.74
CA GLY A 162 -15.55 -4.48 -15.75
C GLY A 162 -15.49 -5.45 -14.57
N ALA A 163 -16.18 -5.15 -13.46
CA ALA A 163 -16.28 -6.03 -12.30
C ALA A 163 -17.30 -7.18 -12.49
N VAL A 164 -18.15 -7.11 -13.51
CA VAL A 164 -19.13 -8.19 -13.80
C VAL A 164 -18.45 -9.27 -14.64
N PRO A 165 -18.48 -10.55 -14.24
CA PRO A 165 -17.90 -11.65 -15.01
C PRO A 165 -18.79 -12.00 -16.23
N LEU A 166 -18.90 -11.10 -17.21
CA LEU A 166 -19.68 -11.26 -18.45
C LEU A 166 -18.95 -12.04 -19.54
N GLN A 167 -17.80 -12.66 -19.20
CA GLN A 167 -16.89 -13.34 -20.12
C GLN A 167 -17.54 -14.52 -20.87
N GLN A 168 -18.69 -14.99 -20.41
CA GLN A 168 -19.41 -16.14 -20.96
C GLN A 168 -20.36 -15.77 -22.11
N LEU A 169 -20.50 -14.49 -22.43
CA LEU A 169 -21.31 -14.00 -23.55
C LEU A 169 -20.40 -13.38 -24.63
N GLU A 170 -20.29 -14.05 -25.78
CA GLU A 170 -19.39 -13.66 -26.88
C GLU A 170 -19.35 -12.17 -27.26
N PRO A 171 -20.48 -11.41 -27.33
CA PRO A 171 -20.40 -10.00 -27.71
C PRO A 171 -19.79 -9.10 -26.61
N PHE A 172 -19.77 -9.56 -25.36
CA PHE A 172 -19.24 -8.79 -24.23
C PHE A 172 -17.76 -9.07 -23.94
N GLN A 173 -17.20 -10.16 -24.48
CA GLN A 173 -15.81 -10.53 -24.28
C GLN A 173 -14.85 -9.48 -24.86
N GLN A 174 -15.06 -9.07 -26.13
CA GLN A 174 -14.19 -8.08 -26.79
C GLN A 174 -14.21 -6.71 -26.07
N VAL A 175 -15.36 -6.32 -25.54
CA VAL A 175 -15.51 -5.07 -24.76
C VAL A 175 -14.78 -5.20 -23.43
N THR A 176 -14.92 -6.34 -22.75
CA THR A 176 -14.26 -6.62 -21.47
C THR A 176 -12.74 -6.66 -21.63
N ASP A 177 -12.23 -7.28 -22.68
CA ASP A 177 -10.80 -7.37 -22.97
C ASP A 177 -10.19 -6.00 -23.27
N TRP A 178 -10.88 -5.17 -24.08
CA TRP A 178 -10.47 -3.78 -24.34
C TRP A 178 -10.44 -2.95 -23.06
N LEU A 179 -11.45 -3.13 -22.19
CA LEU A 179 -11.57 -2.44 -20.92
C LEU A 179 -10.44 -2.81 -19.93
N MET A 180 -10.11 -4.10 -19.84
CA MET A 180 -9.00 -4.57 -19.02
C MET A 180 -7.65 -4.10 -19.55
N ALA A 181 -7.47 -4.13 -20.88
CA ALA A 181 -6.19 -3.82 -21.51
C ALA A 181 -5.82 -2.33 -21.46
N ILE A 182 -6.78 -1.41 -21.60
CA ILE A 182 -6.49 0.02 -21.76
C ILE A 182 -6.86 0.84 -20.52
N PRO A 183 -8.14 1.11 -20.20
CA PRO A 183 -8.49 2.00 -19.10
C PRO A 183 -8.17 1.40 -17.72
N LEU A 184 -8.37 0.09 -17.53
CA LEU A 184 -8.08 -0.55 -16.25
C LEU A 184 -6.56 -0.60 -15.98
N SER A 185 -5.77 -0.97 -16.99
CA SER A 185 -4.30 -0.96 -16.88
C SER A 185 -3.73 0.44 -16.69
N ALA A 186 -4.29 1.45 -17.36
CA ALA A 186 -3.91 2.85 -17.18
C ALA A 186 -4.29 3.35 -15.77
N GLY A 187 -5.47 2.99 -15.27
CA GLY A 187 -5.92 3.29 -13.90
C GLY A 187 -5.01 2.66 -12.85
N ALA A 188 -4.67 1.38 -13.00
CA ALA A 188 -3.73 0.69 -12.12
C ALA A 188 -2.36 1.39 -12.08
N ARG A 189 -1.81 1.77 -13.24
CA ARG A 189 -0.57 2.54 -13.33
C ARG A 189 -0.70 3.93 -12.68
N GLY A 190 -1.84 4.61 -12.86
CA GLY A 190 -2.12 5.89 -12.20
C GLY A 190 -2.17 5.79 -10.67
N ILE A 191 -2.78 4.74 -10.14
CA ILE A 191 -2.80 4.45 -8.70
C ILE A 191 -1.38 4.19 -8.18
N LEU A 192 -0.59 3.39 -8.90
CA LEU A 192 0.80 3.14 -8.53
C LEU A 192 1.63 4.43 -8.48
N LEU A 193 1.46 5.33 -9.45
CA LEU A 193 2.10 6.65 -9.43
C LEU A 193 1.62 7.50 -8.24
N GLY A 194 0.32 7.49 -7.94
CA GLY A 194 -0.24 8.19 -6.79
C GLY A 194 0.32 7.68 -5.46
N ILE A 195 0.42 6.35 -5.31
CA ILE A 195 1.02 5.72 -4.13
C ILE A 195 2.50 6.10 -4.02
N ALA A 196 3.25 6.02 -5.11
CA ALA A 196 4.66 6.43 -5.12
C ALA A 196 4.82 7.88 -4.65
N LEU A 197 4.02 8.81 -5.18
CA LEU A 197 4.03 10.20 -4.73
C LEU A 197 3.64 10.37 -3.26
N ALA A 198 2.60 9.68 -2.80
CA ALA A 198 2.17 9.74 -1.40
C ALA A 198 3.28 9.23 -0.45
N THR A 199 3.92 8.11 -0.79
CA THR A 199 5.04 7.56 0.00
C THR A 199 6.25 8.49 0.03
N LEU A 200 6.57 9.14 -1.10
CA LEU A 200 7.62 10.16 -1.15
C LEU A 200 7.28 11.32 -0.22
N VAL A 201 6.08 11.89 -0.32
CA VAL A 201 5.64 13.00 0.54
C VAL A 201 5.68 12.63 2.02
N THR A 202 5.23 11.43 2.39
CA THR A 202 5.29 10.96 3.78
C THR A 202 6.73 10.76 4.25
N GLY A 203 7.59 10.11 3.46
CA GLY A 203 9.01 9.94 3.81
C GLY A 203 9.75 11.27 3.97
N VAL A 204 9.46 12.21 3.07
CA VAL A 204 9.93 13.60 3.11
C VAL A 204 9.47 14.29 4.41
N ARG A 205 8.18 14.20 4.77
CA ARG A 205 7.63 14.83 5.99
C ARG A 205 8.32 14.31 7.25
N VAL A 206 8.54 13.00 7.33
CA VAL A 206 9.23 12.33 8.44
C VAL A 206 10.68 12.82 8.53
N MET A 207 11.41 12.91 7.42
CA MET A 207 12.80 13.39 7.41
C MET A 207 12.94 14.86 7.79
N ILE A 208 11.96 15.72 7.48
CA ILE A 208 11.96 17.12 7.94
C ILE A 208 11.72 17.22 9.46
N GLY A 209 11.22 16.15 10.08
CA GLY A 209 10.80 16.16 11.48
C GLY A 209 9.54 16.99 11.68
N GLN A 210 8.67 17.09 10.66
CA GLN A 210 7.35 17.70 10.83
C GLN A 210 6.43 16.83 11.70
N ASP A 211 6.64 15.51 11.69
CA ASP A 211 5.94 14.56 12.56
C ASP A 211 6.69 14.30 13.88
N ARG A 212 7.17 15.37 14.55
CA ARG A 212 7.70 15.23 15.93
C ARG A 212 6.56 14.87 16.87
N THR A 213 6.63 13.66 17.43
CA THR A 213 5.69 13.15 18.43
C THR A 213 5.62 14.09 19.63
N TYR A 214 4.40 14.52 19.96
CA TYR A 214 4.04 15.27 21.15
C TYR A 214 4.48 14.49 22.40
N GLY A 215 5.45 15.04 23.12
CA GLY A 215 6.01 14.41 24.31
C GLY A 215 6.73 15.40 25.20
N ASP A 216 6.16 16.61 25.38
CA ASP A 216 6.62 17.51 26.44
C ASP A 216 5.50 18.47 26.87
N THR A 217 4.48 17.93 27.54
CA THR A 217 3.52 18.74 28.30
C THR A 217 3.03 17.89 29.46
N THR A 218 3.78 17.86 30.56
CA THR A 218 3.28 17.62 31.94
C THR A 218 4.45 17.59 32.94
N ALA A 219 4.90 18.76 33.37
CA ALA A 219 5.56 18.92 34.67
C ALA A 219 5.52 20.39 35.10
N ASP A 220 4.31 20.96 35.21
CA ASP A 220 4.10 22.17 35.99
C ASP A 220 3.05 21.83 37.06
N VAL A 221 3.52 21.29 38.18
CA VAL A 221 2.73 21.08 39.39
C VAL A 221 3.06 22.25 40.31
N PRO A 222 2.09 23.12 40.66
CA PRO A 222 2.32 24.17 41.64
C PRO A 222 2.50 23.51 43.00
N GLN A 223 3.65 23.74 43.63
CA GLN A 223 3.82 23.42 45.04
C GLN A 223 3.12 24.49 45.87
N SER A 224 2.02 24.10 46.50
CA SER A 224 1.42 24.80 47.64
C SER A 224 2.12 24.40 48.92
#